data_AF-A0A1X1I0P5-F1
#
_entry.id   AF-A0A1X1I0P5-F1
#
_cell.length_a   1.000
_cell.length_b   1.000
_cell.length_c   1.000
_cell.angle_alpha   90.00
_cell.angle_beta   90.00
_cell.angle_gamma   90.00
#
_symmetry.space_group_name_H-M   'P 1'
#
loop_
_entity.id
_entity.type
_entity.pdbx_description
1 polymer ?
#
loop_
_entity_poly.entity_id
_entity_poly.type
_entity_poly.pdbx_seq_one_letter_code
_entity_poly.pdbx_strand_id
1 'polypeptide(L)'
;MLEIPVESLNLFEQLDRNVVAFYRNEEINQTESLNISITQEHYDMKYKELQPLGYQAVQIALGMALDNVIQQAHFQNLIIGGLLPDEIKVNKGDLMSLKDIVDSFCIMFATANNRLENSKAYEFMKDKTVFFIGKLLTDDLKNGDEISYMGIERESADGTSYEAVKCFLTKESAEQYNDSKKPVSPANLAYLQAFWGKPVIIEPHRNYWIEFK
;
A
#
# COMPACT_ATOMS: atom_id res chain seq x y z
N MET A 1 -14.45 2.25 -22.35
CA MET A 1 -14.34 2.02 -20.90
C MET A 1 -14.31 0.51 -20.67
N LEU A 2 -13.25 0.02 -20.05
CA LEU A 2 -13.03 -1.41 -19.80
C LEU A 2 -13.39 -1.76 -18.35
N GLU A 3 -14.01 -2.92 -18.15
CA GLU A 3 -14.19 -3.55 -16.84
C GLU A 3 -13.16 -4.67 -16.73
N ILE A 4 -12.15 -4.47 -15.89
CA ILE A 4 -11.03 -5.40 -15.69
C ILE A 4 -10.99 -5.76 -14.20
N PRO A 5 -10.79 -7.04 -13.83
CA PRO A 5 -10.63 -7.43 -12.44
C PRO A 5 -9.51 -6.63 -11.76
N VAL A 6 -9.77 -6.13 -10.56
CA VAL A 6 -8.84 -5.26 -9.83
C VAL A 6 -7.47 -5.94 -9.59
N GLU A 7 -7.47 -7.26 -9.43
CA GLU A 7 -6.28 -8.08 -9.23
C GLU A 7 -5.36 -8.06 -10.46
N SER A 8 -5.91 -7.88 -11.66
CA SER A 8 -5.15 -7.84 -12.92
C SER A 8 -4.48 -6.50 -13.16
N LEU A 9 -4.85 -5.46 -12.41
CA LEU A 9 -4.33 -4.09 -12.55
C LEU A 9 -3.02 -3.87 -11.79
N ASN A 10 -2.65 -4.81 -10.92
CA ASN A 10 -1.42 -4.75 -10.12
C ASN A 10 -1.26 -3.39 -9.39
N LEU A 11 -2.35 -2.92 -8.77
CA LEU A 11 -2.41 -1.60 -8.13
C LEU A 11 -1.50 -1.50 -6.90
N PHE A 12 -1.29 -2.62 -6.20
CA PHE A 12 -0.40 -2.68 -5.03
C PHE A 12 1.02 -2.22 -5.36
N GLU A 13 1.58 -2.65 -6.49
CA GLU A 13 2.92 -2.28 -6.95
C GLU A 13 3.06 -0.79 -7.30
N GLN A 14 1.95 -0.06 -7.35
CA GLN A 14 1.88 1.31 -7.85
C GLN A 14 1.28 2.26 -6.82
N LEU A 15 1.10 1.87 -5.55
CA LEU A 15 0.41 2.70 -4.56
C LEU A 15 1.07 4.07 -4.35
N ASP A 16 2.40 4.18 -4.45
CA ASP A 16 3.13 5.45 -4.35
C ASP A 16 3.27 6.18 -5.68
N ARG A 17 2.71 5.66 -6.77
CA ARG A 17 2.71 6.32 -8.08
C ARG A 17 1.96 7.64 -7.99
N ASN A 18 2.60 8.71 -8.45
CA ASN A 18 1.95 10.01 -8.62
C ASN A 18 0.89 9.92 -9.71
N VAL A 19 -0.33 10.33 -9.37
CA VAL A 19 -1.49 10.46 -10.28
C VAL A 19 -2.12 11.83 -10.09
N VAL A 20 -2.91 12.26 -11.07
CA VAL A 20 -3.73 13.47 -10.93
C VAL A 20 -5.19 13.06 -10.73
N ALA A 21 -5.74 13.38 -9.56
CA ALA A 21 -7.13 13.13 -9.23
C ALA A 21 -7.98 14.39 -9.42
N PHE A 22 -9.20 14.23 -9.91
CA PHE A 22 -10.13 15.32 -10.18
C PHE A 22 -11.25 15.33 -9.14
N TYR A 23 -11.34 16.41 -8.35
CA TYR A 23 -12.34 16.61 -7.30
C TYR A 23 -13.26 17.77 -7.64
N ARG A 24 -14.52 17.70 -7.22
CA ARG A 24 -15.47 18.81 -7.32
C ARG A 24 -15.76 19.38 -5.93
N ASN A 25 -15.85 20.71 -5.81
CA ASN A 25 -16.04 21.41 -4.54
C ASN A 25 -17.53 21.58 -4.12
N GLU A 26 -18.48 21.09 -4.92
CA GLU A 26 -19.93 21.26 -4.68
C GLU A 26 -20.54 20.01 -4.03
N GLU A 27 -21.75 20.12 -3.45
CA GLU A 27 -22.47 19.01 -2.82
C GLU A 27 -22.56 17.80 -3.77
N ILE A 28 -21.73 16.80 -3.48
CA ILE A 28 -21.56 15.61 -4.30
C ILE A 28 -22.84 14.80 -4.22
N ASN A 29 -23.56 14.69 -5.35
CA ASN A 29 -24.63 13.71 -5.48
C ASN A 29 -24.02 12.31 -5.32
N GLN A 30 -24.72 11.40 -4.63
CA GLN A 30 -24.24 10.10 -4.11
C GLN A 30 -23.80 9.04 -5.16
N THR A 31 -23.37 9.46 -6.35
CA THR A 31 -23.07 8.61 -7.51
C THR A 31 -21.78 8.98 -8.25
N GLU A 32 -20.92 9.83 -7.67
CA GLU A 32 -19.75 10.31 -8.40
C GLU A 32 -18.62 9.27 -8.50
N SER A 33 -17.90 9.32 -9.62
CA SER A 33 -16.67 8.54 -9.82
C SER A 33 -15.48 9.46 -9.59
N LEU A 34 -14.47 8.98 -8.87
CA LEU A 34 -13.19 9.68 -8.82
C LEU A 34 -12.45 9.41 -10.13
N ASN A 35 -12.18 10.46 -10.89
CA ASN A 35 -11.37 10.35 -12.11
C ASN A 35 -9.90 10.55 -11.75
N ILE A 36 -9.03 9.67 -12.22
CA ILE A 36 -7.58 9.82 -12.10
C ILE A 36 -6.88 9.69 -13.45
N SER A 37 -5.82 10.47 -13.63
CA SER A 37 -4.93 10.43 -14.78
C SER A 37 -3.54 9.99 -14.36
N ILE A 38 -3.03 8.96 -15.01
CA ILE A 38 -1.68 8.45 -14.83
C ILE A 38 -0.68 9.15 -15.74
N THR A 39 -1.07 9.46 -16.98
CA THR A 39 -0.21 10.07 -17.99
C THR A 39 -0.57 11.53 -18.21
N GLN A 40 0.41 12.32 -18.67
CA GLN A 40 0.19 13.72 -19.04
C GLN A 40 -0.85 13.85 -20.17
N GLU A 41 -0.79 12.96 -21.17
CA GLU A 41 -1.73 12.94 -22.29
C GLU A 41 -3.18 12.76 -21.81
N HIS A 42 -3.43 11.78 -20.94
CA HIS A 42 -4.76 11.57 -20.37
C HIS A 42 -5.20 12.74 -19.50
N TYR A 43 -4.28 13.31 -18.71
CA TYR A 43 -4.54 14.51 -17.93
C TYR A 43 -4.97 15.69 -18.81
N ASP A 44 -4.25 16.00 -19.90
CA ASP A 44 -4.56 17.13 -20.77
C ASP A 44 -5.94 16.99 -21.43
N MET A 45 -6.31 15.75 -21.79
CA MET A 45 -7.65 15.41 -22.29
C MET A 45 -8.70 15.63 -21.19
N LYS A 46 -8.53 15.01 -20.02
CA LYS A 46 -9.53 15.02 -18.94
C LYS A 46 -9.68 16.38 -18.28
N TYR A 47 -8.62 17.17 -18.23
CA TYR A 47 -8.65 18.54 -17.75
C TYR A 47 -9.57 19.42 -18.62
N LYS A 48 -9.49 19.32 -19.95
CA LYS A 48 -10.38 20.06 -20.85
C LYS A 48 -11.84 19.66 -20.69
N GLU A 49 -12.11 18.39 -20.40
CA GLU A 49 -13.45 17.86 -20.16
C GLU A 49 -14.03 18.33 -18.81
N LEU A 50 -13.25 18.23 -17.73
CA LEU A 50 -13.76 18.38 -16.36
C LEU A 50 -13.60 19.80 -15.78
N GLN A 51 -12.62 20.57 -16.25
CA GLN A 51 -12.39 21.93 -15.73
C GLN A 51 -13.61 22.86 -15.91
N PRO A 52 -14.31 22.88 -17.06
CA PRO A 52 -15.53 23.69 -17.23
C PRO A 52 -16.68 23.27 -16.30
N LEU A 53 -16.64 22.04 -15.79
CA LEU A 53 -17.63 21.48 -14.86
C LEU A 53 -17.28 21.78 -13.38
N GLY A 54 -16.24 22.57 -13.13
CA GLY A 54 -15.83 22.98 -11.79
C GLY A 54 -14.94 21.97 -11.05
N TYR A 55 -14.38 20.97 -11.75
CA TYR A 55 -13.40 20.06 -11.15
C TYR A 55 -12.04 20.73 -10.99
N GLN A 56 -11.37 20.40 -9.88
CA GLN A 56 -10.00 20.75 -9.57
C GLN A 56 -9.11 19.53 -9.71
N ALA A 57 -7.97 19.70 -10.36
CA ALA A 57 -6.95 18.69 -10.49
C ALA A 57 -5.95 18.77 -9.33
N VAL A 58 -5.72 17.64 -8.66
CA VAL A 58 -4.81 17.54 -7.51
C VAL A 58 -3.87 16.36 -7.73
N GLN A 59 -2.57 16.60 -7.62
CA GLN A 59 -1.57 15.53 -7.68
C GLN A 59 -1.50 14.81 -6.32
N ILE A 60 -1.71 13.50 -6.33
CA ILE A 60 -1.68 12.64 -5.14
C ILE A 60 -1.03 11.29 -5.48
N ALA A 61 -0.71 10.49 -4.47
CA ALA A 61 -0.33 9.10 -4.67
C ALA A 61 -1.56 8.24 -5.01
N LEU A 62 -1.41 7.22 -5.85
CA LEU A 62 -2.49 6.32 -6.26
C LEU A 62 -3.19 5.69 -5.05
N GLY A 63 -2.45 5.25 -4.03
CA GLY A 63 -3.01 4.69 -2.81
C GLY A 63 -3.91 5.66 -2.06
N MET A 64 -3.64 6.98 -2.11
CA MET A 64 -4.54 7.99 -1.55
C MET A 64 -5.81 8.17 -2.39
N ALA A 65 -5.72 8.03 -3.72
CA ALA A 65 -6.89 8.04 -4.58
C ALA A 65 -7.82 6.84 -4.29
N LEU A 66 -7.21 5.65 -4.11
CA LEU A 66 -7.92 4.43 -3.71
C LEU A 66 -8.58 4.60 -2.34
N ASP A 67 -7.85 5.13 -1.35
CA ASP A 67 -8.40 5.39 -0.02
C ASP A 67 -9.61 6.33 -0.07
N ASN A 68 -9.55 7.40 -0.86
CA ASN A 68 -10.70 8.29 -1.02
C ASN A 68 -11.95 7.57 -1.52
N VAL A 69 -11.82 6.70 -2.53
CA VAL A 69 -12.96 5.93 -3.04
C VAL A 69 -13.46 4.91 -2.00
N ILE A 70 -12.54 4.22 -1.32
CA ILE A 70 -12.87 3.19 -0.32
C ILE A 70 -13.58 3.80 0.90
N GLN A 71 -13.06 4.89 1.47
CA GLN A 71 -13.58 5.47 2.71
C GLN A 71 -14.79 6.39 2.50
N GLN A 72 -14.81 7.18 1.42
CA GLN A 72 -15.85 8.22 1.27
C GLN A 72 -17.13 7.62 0.70
N ALA A 73 -18.26 7.86 1.38
CA ALA A 73 -19.54 7.23 1.04
C ALA A 73 -20.10 7.63 -0.34
N HIS A 74 -19.74 8.81 -0.84
CA HIS A 74 -20.28 9.35 -2.10
C HIS A 74 -19.61 8.78 -3.35
N PHE A 75 -18.38 8.28 -3.27
CA PHE A 75 -17.72 7.67 -4.41
C PHE A 75 -18.24 6.24 -4.63
N GLN A 76 -18.63 5.95 -5.86
CA GLN A 76 -19.08 4.61 -6.26
C GLN A 76 -18.07 3.89 -7.16
N ASN A 77 -17.20 4.64 -7.84
CA ASN A 77 -16.22 4.08 -8.76
C ASN A 77 -14.93 4.90 -8.77
N LEU A 78 -13.85 4.24 -9.18
CA LEU A 78 -12.62 4.86 -9.63
C LEU A 78 -12.54 4.72 -11.16
N ILE A 79 -12.29 5.82 -11.86
CA ILE A 79 -11.99 5.84 -13.29
C ILE A 79 -10.50 6.09 -13.45
N ILE A 80 -9.78 5.13 -14.03
CA ILE A 80 -8.33 5.16 -14.23
C ILE A 80 -8.04 5.36 -15.70
N GLY A 81 -7.44 6.49 -16.05
CA GLY A 81 -6.98 6.77 -17.41
C GLY A 81 -5.47 6.84 -17.53
N GLY A 82 -4.95 6.44 -18.70
CA GLY A 82 -3.53 6.39 -18.99
C GLY A 82 -2.80 5.15 -18.45
N LEU A 83 -3.52 4.18 -17.88
CA LEU A 83 -2.96 2.85 -17.60
C LEU A 83 -2.99 1.95 -18.84
N LEU A 84 -4.09 2.03 -19.59
CA LEU A 84 -4.35 1.37 -20.87
C LEU A 84 -4.84 2.42 -21.88
N PRO A 85 -4.93 2.08 -23.19
CA PRO A 85 -5.48 3.00 -24.19
C PRO A 85 -6.89 3.48 -23.86
N ASP A 86 -7.73 2.61 -23.29
CA ASP A 86 -9.06 2.94 -22.79
C ASP A 86 -9.05 3.22 -21.29
N GLU A 87 -9.94 4.13 -20.84
CA GLU A 87 -10.25 4.30 -19.42
C GLU A 87 -10.77 2.99 -18.81
N ILE A 88 -10.30 2.69 -17.60
CA ILE A 88 -10.71 1.53 -16.81
C ILE A 88 -11.64 2.03 -15.72
N LYS A 89 -12.78 1.37 -15.55
CA LYS A 89 -13.69 1.64 -14.44
C LYS A 89 -13.61 0.50 -13.45
N VAL A 90 -13.33 0.84 -12.19
CA VAL A 90 -13.31 -0.09 -11.08
C VAL A 90 -14.38 0.33 -10.09
N ASN A 91 -15.28 -0.58 -9.75
CA ASN A 91 -16.33 -0.27 -8.79
C ASN A 91 -15.76 -0.28 -7.35
N LYS A 92 -16.41 0.46 -6.45
CA LYS A 92 -15.97 0.52 -5.05
C LYS A 92 -15.97 -0.84 -4.36
N GLY A 93 -16.93 -1.71 -4.68
CA GLY A 93 -17.03 -3.06 -4.12
C GLY A 93 -15.78 -3.90 -4.39
N ASP A 94 -15.25 -3.85 -5.61
CA ASP A 94 -14.02 -4.55 -6.01
C ASP A 94 -12.81 -3.95 -5.29
N LEU A 95 -12.78 -2.63 -5.09
CA LEU A 95 -11.70 -1.96 -4.34
C LEU A 95 -11.68 -2.34 -2.84
N MET A 96 -12.78 -2.84 -2.28
CA MET A 96 -12.81 -3.23 -0.86
C MET A 96 -11.83 -4.36 -0.54
N SER A 97 -11.48 -5.21 -1.51
CA SER A 97 -10.46 -6.25 -1.33
C SER A 97 -9.08 -5.67 -1.02
N LEU A 98 -8.82 -4.42 -1.46
CA LEU A 98 -7.57 -3.70 -1.24
C LEU A 98 -7.58 -2.85 0.03
N LYS A 99 -8.70 -2.76 0.75
CA LYS A 99 -8.86 -1.83 1.88
C LYS A 99 -7.75 -1.98 2.92
N ASP A 100 -7.46 -3.20 3.36
CA ASP A 100 -6.48 -3.43 4.42
C ASP A 100 -5.05 -2.99 4.02
N ILE A 101 -4.71 -3.22 2.76
CA ILE A 101 -3.43 -2.87 2.15
C ILE A 101 -3.35 -1.35 1.94
N VAL A 102 -4.42 -0.72 1.44
CA VAL A 102 -4.50 0.73 1.24
C VAL A 102 -4.45 1.49 2.56
N ASP A 103 -5.13 1.01 3.60
CA ASP A 103 -5.04 1.57 4.96
C ASP A 103 -3.59 1.55 5.45
N SER A 104 -2.91 0.40 5.30
CA SER A 104 -1.51 0.22 5.69
C SER A 104 -0.59 1.15 4.91
N PHE A 105 -0.78 1.25 3.59
CA PHE A 105 -0.06 2.20 2.74
C PHE A 105 -0.25 3.65 3.23
N CYS A 106 -1.47 4.08 3.54
CA CYS A 106 -1.71 5.46 3.97
C CYS A 106 -0.99 5.79 5.28
N ILE A 107 -0.97 4.86 6.24
CA ILE A 107 -0.23 5.00 7.51
C ILE A 107 1.28 5.10 7.24
N MET A 108 1.81 4.18 6.44
CA MET A 108 3.23 4.11 6.08
C MET A 108 3.69 5.34 5.30
N PHE A 109 2.93 5.73 4.27
CA PHE A 109 3.18 6.89 3.42
C PHE A 109 3.11 8.20 4.21
N ALA A 110 2.13 8.36 5.11
CA ALA A 110 2.05 9.54 5.98
C ALA A 110 3.28 9.63 6.90
N THR A 111 3.74 8.49 7.44
CA THR A 111 4.92 8.44 8.31
C THR A 111 6.20 8.77 7.54
N ALA A 112 6.40 8.16 6.37
CA ALA A 112 7.55 8.43 5.50
C ALA A 112 7.64 9.91 5.06
N ASN A 113 6.49 10.60 5.00
CA ASN A 113 6.40 12.02 4.68
C ASN A 113 6.35 12.94 5.92
N ASN A 114 6.69 12.44 7.12
CA ASN A 114 6.69 13.19 8.38
C ASN A 114 5.34 13.83 8.76
N ARG A 115 4.22 13.24 8.31
CA ARG A 115 2.85 13.68 8.64
C ARG A 115 2.23 12.85 9.77
N LEU A 116 2.85 11.73 10.14
CA LEU A 116 2.43 10.86 11.22
C LEU A 116 3.66 10.42 12.03
N GLU A 117 3.57 10.47 13.36
CA GLU A 117 4.64 9.98 14.23
C GLU A 117 4.75 8.45 14.15
N ASN A 118 5.98 7.94 14.18
CA ASN A 118 6.25 6.50 14.06
C ASN A 118 5.59 5.66 15.17
N SER A 119 5.56 6.15 16.42
CA SER A 119 4.87 5.51 17.54
C SER A 119 3.36 5.38 17.30
N LYS A 120 2.74 6.42 16.71
CA LYS A 120 1.31 6.39 16.37
C LYS A 120 1.03 5.48 15.19
N ALA A 121 1.92 5.44 14.20
CA ALA A 121 1.85 4.48 13.11
C ALA A 121 1.93 3.03 13.63
N TYR A 122 2.81 2.77 14.60
CA TYR A 122 2.88 1.47 15.27
C TYR A 122 1.56 1.09 15.93
N GLU A 123 0.94 1.99 16.69
CA GLU A 123 -0.36 1.73 17.32
C GLU A 123 -1.47 1.37 16.32
N PHE A 124 -1.44 1.94 15.11
CA PHE A 124 -2.38 1.58 14.04
C PHE A 124 -2.05 0.26 13.33
N MET A 125 -0.79 -0.19 13.37
CA MET A 125 -0.30 -1.33 12.60
C MET A 125 0.01 -2.57 13.45
N LYS A 126 0.12 -2.45 14.78
CA LYS A 126 0.54 -3.54 15.69
C LYS A 126 -0.28 -4.82 15.58
N ASP A 127 -1.56 -4.70 15.23
CA ASP A 127 -2.47 -5.82 15.07
C ASP A 127 -2.52 -6.38 13.63
N LYS A 128 -1.83 -5.75 12.67
CA LYS A 128 -1.81 -6.16 11.27
C LYS A 128 -1.05 -7.46 11.08
N THR A 129 -1.52 -8.26 10.13
CA THR A 129 -0.77 -9.40 9.60
C THR A 129 0.24 -8.88 8.59
N VAL A 130 1.51 -9.22 8.80
CA VAL A 130 2.60 -9.01 7.85
C VAL A 130 3.16 -10.35 7.40
N PHE A 131 3.83 -10.36 6.26
CA PHE A 131 4.52 -11.52 5.74
C PHE A 131 6.02 -11.33 5.92
N PHE A 132 6.72 -12.37 6.37
CA PHE A 132 8.17 -12.37 6.47
C PHE A 132 8.73 -13.65 5.84
N ILE A 133 9.97 -13.57 5.38
CA ILE A 133 10.66 -14.72 4.77
C ILE A 133 11.33 -15.50 5.90
N GLY A 134 10.78 -16.67 6.24
CA GLY A 134 11.19 -17.50 7.35
C GLY A 134 10.04 -18.28 7.99
N LYS A 135 10.28 -18.82 9.18
CA LYS A 135 9.28 -19.53 10.00
C LYS A 135 9.43 -19.17 11.47
N LEU A 136 8.31 -19.11 12.18
CA LEU A 136 8.23 -18.98 13.64
C LEU A 136 7.98 -20.34 14.30
N LEU A 137 8.12 -20.38 15.62
CA LEU A 137 7.57 -21.47 16.43
C LEU A 137 6.05 -21.45 16.36
N THR A 138 5.46 -22.47 15.72
CA THR A 138 4.03 -22.71 15.67
C THR A 138 3.72 -24.16 16.04
N ASP A 139 2.46 -24.44 16.39
CA ASP A 139 2.01 -25.78 16.75
C ASP A 139 2.10 -26.79 15.58
N ASP A 140 2.29 -26.31 14.35
CA ASP A 140 2.40 -27.10 13.12
C ASP A 140 3.85 -27.42 12.69
N LEU A 141 4.84 -27.11 13.55
CA LEU A 141 6.25 -27.36 13.28
C LEU A 141 6.51 -28.85 13.04
N LYS A 142 7.12 -29.16 11.89
CA LYS A 142 7.56 -30.53 11.56
C LYS A 142 9.03 -30.70 11.93
N ASN A 143 9.42 -31.93 12.30
CA ASN A 143 10.82 -32.27 12.49
C ASN A 143 11.63 -31.90 11.24
N GLY A 144 12.64 -31.05 11.42
CA GLY A 144 13.47 -30.50 10.34
C GLY A 144 13.11 -29.08 9.90
N ASP A 145 12.05 -28.48 10.45
CA ASP A 145 11.77 -27.06 10.23
C ASP A 145 12.80 -26.16 10.93
N GLU A 146 13.30 -25.16 10.19
CA GLU A 146 14.27 -24.19 10.70
C GLU A 146 13.55 -22.87 11.06
N ILE A 147 13.54 -22.55 12.35
CA ILE A 147 13.09 -21.24 12.86
C ILE A 147 14.09 -20.20 12.39
N SER A 148 13.64 -19.30 11.53
CA SER A 148 14.52 -18.32 10.90
C SER A 148 13.71 -17.13 10.39
N TYR A 149 14.42 -16.03 10.10
CA TYR A 149 13.89 -14.88 9.36
C TYR A 149 14.97 -14.37 8.40
N MET A 150 14.55 -13.58 7.41
CA MET A 150 15.45 -12.78 6.59
C MET A 150 15.57 -11.38 7.18
N GLY A 151 16.78 -11.02 7.59
CA GLY A 151 17.10 -9.68 8.09
C GLY A 151 17.53 -8.71 7.01
N ILE A 152 17.66 -7.44 7.39
CA ILE A 152 18.41 -6.41 6.68
C ILE A 152 19.34 -5.71 7.66
N GLU A 153 20.60 -5.52 7.27
CA GLU A 153 21.54 -4.71 8.03
C GLU A 153 21.17 -3.22 7.94
N ARG A 154 21.22 -2.55 9.08
CA ARG A 154 20.86 -1.14 9.27
C ARG A 154 21.92 -0.47 10.13
N GLU A 155 22.01 0.84 10.02
CA GLU A 155 22.93 1.66 10.82
C GLU A 155 22.12 2.75 11.53
N SER A 156 22.31 2.89 12.83
CA SER A 156 21.72 3.99 13.60
C SER A 156 22.51 5.28 13.41
N ALA A 157 21.93 6.40 13.83
CA ALA A 157 22.56 7.72 13.67
C ALA A 157 23.92 7.86 14.39
N ASP A 158 24.21 6.99 15.36
CA ASP A 158 25.48 6.91 16.08
C ASP A 158 26.51 5.96 15.43
N GLY A 159 26.19 5.37 14.27
CA GLY A 159 27.05 4.44 13.53
C GLY A 159 26.97 2.99 14.01
N THR A 160 26.09 2.67 14.96
CA THR A 160 25.93 1.29 15.42
C THR A 160 25.15 0.45 14.39
N SER A 161 25.74 -0.65 13.94
CA SER A 161 25.05 -1.61 13.07
C SER A 161 24.05 -2.45 13.87
N TYR A 162 22.86 -2.61 13.33
CA TYR A 162 21.82 -3.51 13.84
C TYR A 162 21.13 -4.23 12.69
N GLU A 163 20.36 -5.25 13.02
CA GLU A 163 19.59 -6.01 12.03
C GLU A 163 18.10 -5.85 12.31
N ALA A 164 17.34 -5.55 11.27
CA ALA A 164 15.88 -5.50 11.31
C ALA A 164 15.28 -6.69 10.56
N VAL A 165 14.14 -7.21 11.04
CA VAL A 165 13.38 -8.28 10.38
C VAL A 165 12.66 -7.70 9.17
N LYS A 166 12.92 -8.22 7.96
CA LYS A 166 12.22 -7.79 6.74
C LYS A 166 10.80 -8.34 6.71
N CYS A 167 9.84 -7.44 6.55
CA CYS A 167 8.43 -7.73 6.45
C CYS A 167 7.80 -7.07 5.21
N PHE A 168 6.67 -7.62 4.79
CA PHE A 168 5.93 -7.24 3.61
C PHE A 168 4.43 -7.20 3.91
N LEU A 169 3.69 -6.34 3.23
CA LEU A 169 2.23 -6.24 3.39
C LEU A 169 1.50 -7.40 2.72
N THR A 170 2.11 -8.02 1.70
CA THR A 170 1.52 -9.13 0.95
C THR A 170 2.48 -10.30 0.82
N LYS A 171 1.93 -11.49 0.60
CA LYS A 171 2.72 -12.70 0.37
C LYS A 171 3.49 -12.59 -0.94
N GLU A 172 2.84 -12.05 -1.96
CA GLU A 172 3.38 -11.87 -3.31
C GLU A 172 4.59 -10.94 -3.29
N SER A 173 4.54 -9.85 -2.50
CA SER A 173 5.70 -8.98 -2.33
C SER A 173 6.84 -9.68 -1.62
N ALA A 174 6.56 -10.44 -0.55
CA ALA A 174 7.59 -11.23 0.12
C ALA A 174 8.22 -12.27 -0.82
N GLU A 175 7.44 -12.95 -1.65
CA GLU A 175 7.92 -13.92 -2.63
C GLU A 175 8.79 -13.28 -3.71
N GLN A 176 8.44 -12.08 -4.17
CA GLN A 176 9.22 -11.32 -5.15
C GLN A 176 10.66 -11.03 -4.68
N TYR A 177 10.86 -10.80 -3.38
CA TYR A 177 12.16 -10.48 -2.79
C TYR A 177 12.80 -11.67 -2.04
N ASN A 178 12.32 -12.89 -2.29
CA ASN A 178 12.80 -14.12 -1.64
C ASN A 178 13.84 -14.87 -2.49
N ASP A 179 15.02 -14.28 -2.66
CA ASP A 179 16.13 -14.90 -3.39
C ASP A 179 16.54 -16.25 -2.80
N SER A 180 16.38 -16.41 -1.49
CA SER A 180 16.74 -17.60 -0.73
C SER A 180 15.75 -18.78 -0.90
N LYS A 181 14.59 -18.56 -1.54
CA LYS A 181 13.50 -19.53 -1.67
C LYS A 181 13.09 -20.19 -0.35
N LYS A 182 13.20 -19.44 0.75
CA LYS A 182 12.73 -19.87 2.08
C LYS A 182 11.21 -19.79 2.17
N PRO A 183 10.57 -20.42 3.17
CA PRO A 183 9.14 -20.24 3.39
C PRO A 183 8.77 -18.77 3.60
N VAL A 184 7.61 -18.35 3.10
CA VAL A 184 7.01 -17.05 3.43
C VAL A 184 5.87 -17.31 4.40
N SER A 185 5.94 -16.71 5.59
CA SER A 185 4.99 -16.96 6.67
C SER A 185 4.28 -15.68 7.08
N PRO A 186 2.96 -15.74 7.33
CA PRO A 186 2.24 -14.64 7.96
C PRO A 186 2.56 -14.58 9.46
N ALA A 187 2.61 -13.37 10.03
CA ALA A 187 2.70 -13.14 11.46
C ALA A 187 1.99 -11.83 11.83
N ASN A 188 1.44 -11.76 13.04
CA ASN A 188 1.06 -10.48 13.62
C ASN A 188 2.30 -9.62 13.87
N LEU A 189 2.24 -8.33 13.53
CA LEU A 189 3.37 -7.41 13.63
C LEU A 189 3.96 -7.34 15.05
N ALA A 190 3.12 -7.08 16.06
CA ALA A 190 3.57 -6.95 17.45
C ALA A 190 4.19 -8.25 17.97
N TYR A 191 3.56 -9.39 17.66
CA TYR A 191 4.08 -10.70 18.02
C TYR A 191 5.45 -10.95 17.37
N LEU A 192 5.61 -10.65 16.08
CA LEU A 192 6.86 -10.84 15.36
C LEU A 192 8.00 -10.00 15.95
N GLN A 193 7.73 -8.74 16.25
CA GLN A 193 8.69 -7.85 16.89
C GLN A 193 9.10 -8.37 18.27
N ALA A 194 8.13 -8.78 19.08
CA ALA A 194 8.37 -9.32 20.43
C ALA A 194 9.13 -10.65 20.41
N PHE A 195 8.80 -11.55 19.47
CA PHE A 195 9.43 -12.87 19.36
C PHE A 195 10.92 -12.78 19.04
N TRP A 196 11.30 -11.93 18.07
CA TRP A 196 12.70 -11.77 17.69
C TRP A 196 13.47 -10.79 18.57
N GLY A 197 12.77 -9.90 19.29
CA GLY A 197 13.41 -8.84 20.07
C GLY A 197 14.23 -7.88 19.19
N LYS A 198 13.81 -7.70 17.93
CA LYS A 198 14.51 -6.92 16.91
C LYS A 198 13.56 -5.92 16.27
N PRO A 199 14.08 -4.79 15.74
CA PRO A 199 13.29 -3.91 14.90
C PRO A 199 12.67 -4.65 13.72
N VAL A 200 11.49 -4.21 13.29
CA VAL A 200 10.79 -4.74 12.12
C VAL A 200 10.70 -3.64 11.07
N ILE A 201 11.09 -3.95 9.83
CA ILE A 201 10.99 -3.05 8.69
C ILE A 201 10.01 -3.60 7.66
N ILE A 202 9.01 -2.81 7.28
CA ILE A 202 7.94 -3.20 6.37
C ILE A 202 8.17 -2.55 5.01
N GLU A 203 8.04 -3.35 3.94
CA GLU A 203 8.23 -2.94 2.54
C GLU A 203 9.59 -2.22 2.31
N PRO A 204 10.74 -2.79 2.73
CA PRO A 204 12.05 -2.12 2.68
C PRO A 204 12.51 -1.69 1.27
N HIS A 205 11.79 -2.13 0.22
CA HIS A 205 12.07 -1.83 -1.18
C HIS A 205 11.18 -0.72 -1.76
N ARG A 206 10.26 -0.15 -0.96
CA ARG A 206 9.32 0.90 -1.37
C ARG A 206 9.73 2.25 -0.80
N ASN A 207 9.33 3.35 -1.45
CA ASN A 207 9.62 4.71 -0.96
C ASN A 207 8.87 5.07 0.33
N TYR A 208 7.85 4.30 0.70
CA TYR A 208 7.03 4.48 1.89
C TYR A 208 7.34 3.43 2.97
N TRP A 209 8.52 2.81 2.95
CA TRP A 209 8.92 1.86 3.99
C TRP A 209 8.80 2.47 5.39
N ILE A 210 8.53 1.63 6.38
CA ILE A 210 8.50 2.03 7.79
C ILE A 210 9.28 1.02 8.62
N GLU A 211 10.00 1.51 9.63
CA GLU A 211 10.69 0.68 10.62
C GLU A 211 10.14 0.96 12.01
N PHE A 212 9.84 -0.10 12.75
CA PHE A 212 9.42 -0.05 14.14
C PHE A 212 10.53 -0.63 15.01
N LYS A 213 11.00 0.19 15.96
CA LYS A 213 12.09 -0.16 16.88
C LYS A 213 11.55 -0.70 18.19
#